data_AF-A0A2J8P560-F1
#
_entry.id   AF-A0A2J8P560-F1
#
_cell.length_a   1.000
_cell.length_b   1.000
_cell.length_c   1.000
_cell.angle_alpha   90.00
_cell.angle_beta   90.00
_cell.angle_gamma   90.00
#
_symmetry.space_group_name_H-M   'P 1'
#
loop_
_entity.id
_entity.type
_entity.pdbx_description
1 polymer ?
#
loop_
_entity_poly.entity_id
_entity_poly.type
_entity_poly.pdbx_seq_one_letter_code
_entity_poly.pdbx_strand_id
1 'polypeptide(L)'
;TLNEEKRKEEESKFEEMKKKHENHPKVNHPGSKDQLKEVWEETDGLDPNDFDPKTFFKLHDVNSDGFLDEQELEALFTKELEKVYDPKNEEDDMVEMEEERLRMREHVMNETLDQQQFFTEEELKEYENIIALQENELKKKADELQKQKEELQRQHDQLEAQKLEYHQVIQQMEQKKLQQGIPPSGPAGELKFEPHI
;
A
#
# COMPACT_ATOMS: atom_id res chain seq x y z
N THR A 1 17.27 -19.05 -38.15
CA THR A 1 17.91 -19.12 -36.83
C THR A 1 19.04 -18.12 -36.85
N LEU A 2 19.05 -17.11 -35.96
CA LEU A 2 20.17 -16.18 -35.87
C LEU A 2 21.43 -16.98 -35.48
N ASN A 3 22.52 -16.80 -36.25
CA ASN A 3 23.80 -17.46 -35.98
C ASN A 3 24.29 -17.08 -34.59
N GLU A 4 24.72 -18.08 -33.82
CA GLU A 4 25.19 -17.96 -32.44
C GLU A 4 26.33 -16.93 -32.25
N GLU A 5 27.14 -16.75 -33.29
CA GLU A 5 28.20 -15.75 -33.38
C GLU A 5 27.65 -14.31 -33.37
N LYS A 6 26.55 -14.06 -34.11
CA LYS A 6 25.92 -12.74 -34.18
C LYS A 6 25.28 -12.34 -32.86
N ARG A 7 24.66 -13.29 -32.15
CA ARG A 7 24.11 -13.07 -30.80
C ARG A 7 25.21 -12.67 -29.81
N LYS A 8 26.36 -13.35 -29.86
CA LYS A 8 27.49 -13.07 -28.96
C LYS A 8 28.13 -11.71 -29.24
N GLU A 9 28.19 -11.32 -30.51
CA GLU A 9 28.67 -10.00 -30.91
C GLU A 9 27.73 -8.87 -30.47
N GLU A 10 26.41 -9.05 -30.61
CA GLU A 10 25.39 -8.12 -30.11
C GLU A 10 25.40 -8.02 -28.58
N GLU A 11 25.53 -9.15 -27.87
CA GLU A 11 25.61 -9.21 -26.40
C GLU A 11 26.88 -8.51 -25.89
N SER A 12 28.03 -8.71 -26.53
CA SER A 12 29.27 -8.00 -26.17
C SER A 12 29.17 -6.50 -26.43
N LYS A 13 28.50 -6.07 -27.51
CA LYS A 13 28.24 -4.65 -27.78
C LYS A 13 27.31 -4.05 -26.75
N PHE A 14 26.26 -4.78 -26.36
CA PHE A 14 25.34 -4.34 -25.31
C PHE A 14 26.02 -4.20 -23.95
N GLU A 15 26.86 -5.15 -23.55
CA GLU A 15 27.66 -5.05 -22.32
C GLU A 15 28.66 -3.89 -22.36
N GLU A 16 29.31 -3.66 -23.51
CA GLU A 16 30.25 -2.56 -23.67
C GLU A 16 29.54 -1.20 -23.60
N MET A 17 28.38 -1.06 -24.27
CA MET A 17 27.55 0.14 -24.19
C MET A 17 27.10 0.41 -22.76
N LYS A 18 26.60 -0.62 -22.06
CA LYS A 18 26.19 -0.50 -20.65
C LYS A 18 27.34 -0.03 -19.75
N LYS A 19 28.52 -0.61 -19.93
CA LYS A 19 29.71 -0.28 -19.13
C LYS A 19 30.25 1.12 -19.40
N LYS A 20 30.05 1.66 -20.60
CA LYS A 20 30.40 3.04 -20.95
C LYS A 20 29.40 4.04 -20.36
N HIS A 21 28.11 3.69 -20.35
CA HIS A 21 27.05 4.47 -19.71
C HIS A 21 27.09 4.41 -18.18
N GLU A 22 27.80 3.47 -17.56
CA GLU A 22 27.95 3.40 -16.09
C GLU A 22 28.79 4.56 -15.49
N ASN A 23 29.57 5.29 -16.30
CA ASN A 23 30.46 6.34 -15.83
C ASN A 23 29.91 7.74 -16.12
N HIS A 24 28.80 8.09 -15.49
CA HIS A 24 28.23 9.45 -15.51
C HIS A 24 28.23 10.08 -14.09
N PRO A 25 28.21 11.42 -13.95
CA PRO A 25 27.89 12.08 -12.69
C PRO A 25 26.54 11.60 -12.15
N LYS A 26 26.35 11.62 -10.82
CA LYS A 26 25.10 11.13 -10.22
C LYS A 26 23.91 11.90 -10.82
N VAL A 27 22.94 11.14 -11.31
CA VAL A 27 21.67 11.65 -11.81
C VAL A 27 20.67 11.69 -10.65
N ASN A 28 20.04 12.83 -10.46
CA ASN A 28 18.99 13.02 -9.46
C ASN A 28 17.66 12.48 -9.96
N HIS A 29 16.77 12.17 -9.03
CA HIS A 29 15.41 11.77 -9.36
C HIS A 29 14.65 12.98 -9.96
N PRO A 30 13.87 12.80 -11.06
CA PRO A 30 13.11 13.88 -11.68
C PRO A 30 12.16 14.58 -10.71
N GLY A 31 12.15 15.91 -10.70
CA GLY A 31 11.33 16.71 -9.79
C GLY A 31 11.79 16.71 -8.33
N SER A 32 12.87 16.01 -7.99
CA SER A 32 13.37 15.95 -6.61
C SER A 32 13.97 17.27 -6.15
N LYS A 33 13.89 17.54 -4.84
CA LYS A 33 14.47 18.74 -4.23
C LYS A 33 15.98 18.90 -4.53
N ASP A 34 16.71 17.80 -4.61
CA ASP A 34 18.14 17.82 -4.91
C ASP A 34 18.38 18.29 -6.35
N GLN A 35 17.60 17.79 -7.32
CA GLN A 35 17.65 18.27 -8.71
C GLN A 35 17.33 19.77 -8.81
N LEU A 36 16.25 20.23 -8.18
CA LEU A 36 15.85 21.64 -8.26
C LEU A 36 16.90 22.57 -7.62
N LYS A 37 17.53 22.14 -6.53
CA LYS A 37 18.62 22.88 -5.89
C LYS A 37 19.87 22.96 -6.75
N GLU A 38 20.18 21.89 -7.47
CA GLU A 38 21.30 21.87 -8.39
C GLU A 38 21.06 22.84 -9.55
N VAL A 39 19.87 22.84 -10.15
CA VAL A 39 19.50 23.83 -11.18
C VAL A 39 19.57 25.26 -10.62
N TRP A 40 19.09 25.48 -9.40
CA TRP A 40 19.19 26.77 -8.71
C TRP A 40 20.62 27.26 -8.51
N GLU A 41 21.54 26.36 -8.18
CA GLU A 41 22.95 26.70 -8.01
C GLU A 41 23.67 26.88 -9.36
N GLU A 42 23.53 25.92 -10.27
CA GLU A 42 24.32 25.84 -11.48
C GLU A 42 23.76 26.68 -12.64
N THR A 43 22.42 26.70 -12.80
CA THR A 43 21.75 27.41 -13.91
C THR A 43 21.39 28.83 -13.50
N ASP A 44 20.82 29.01 -12.30
CA ASP A 44 20.39 30.33 -11.83
C ASP A 44 21.53 31.12 -11.16
N GLY A 45 22.60 30.44 -10.75
CA GLY A 45 23.76 31.06 -10.09
C GLY A 45 23.44 31.58 -8.68
N LEU A 46 22.46 30.97 -8.00
CA LEU A 46 21.97 31.38 -6.70
C LEU A 46 22.52 30.46 -5.58
N ASP A 47 22.58 30.97 -4.34
CA ASP A 47 23.12 30.20 -3.22
C ASP A 47 22.19 29.00 -2.89
N PRO A 48 22.69 27.75 -2.84
CA PRO A 48 21.89 26.56 -2.52
C PRO A 48 21.31 26.58 -1.09
N ASN A 49 21.84 27.41 -0.19
CA ASN A 49 21.29 27.64 1.15
C ASN A 49 20.06 28.55 1.15
N ASP A 50 19.94 29.42 0.14
CA ASP A 50 18.82 30.35 -0.04
C ASP A 50 17.72 29.78 -0.96
N PHE A 51 17.76 28.47 -1.23
CA PHE A 51 16.79 27.81 -2.08
C PHE A 51 15.36 28.02 -1.56
N ASP A 52 14.56 28.75 -2.35
CA ASP A 52 13.15 28.98 -2.13
C ASP A 52 12.35 28.44 -3.34
N PRO A 53 11.53 27.38 -3.16
CA PRO A 53 10.77 26.81 -4.25
C PRO A 53 9.92 27.85 -4.98
N LYS A 54 9.30 28.79 -4.27
CA LYS A 54 8.42 29.78 -4.90
C LYS A 54 9.17 30.70 -5.85
N THR A 55 10.39 31.08 -5.49
CA THR A 55 11.26 31.88 -6.35
C THR A 55 11.79 31.05 -7.51
N PHE A 56 12.15 29.78 -7.27
CA PHE A 56 12.55 28.85 -8.32
C PHE A 56 11.47 28.69 -9.40
N PHE A 57 10.22 28.44 -8.98
CA PHE A 57 9.07 28.31 -9.87
C PHE A 57 8.88 29.57 -10.73
N LYS A 58 8.94 30.77 -10.13
CA LYS A 58 8.79 32.03 -10.87
C LYS A 58 9.93 32.30 -11.87
N LEU A 59 11.11 31.75 -11.62
CA LEU A 59 12.25 31.93 -12.50
C LEU A 59 12.15 31.04 -13.74
N HIS A 60 11.49 29.88 -13.59
CA HIS A 60 11.32 28.87 -14.64
C HIS A 60 9.96 28.89 -15.33
N ASP A 61 8.98 29.61 -14.76
CA ASP A 61 7.72 29.99 -15.41
C ASP A 61 8.01 31.15 -16.40
N VAL A 62 8.52 30.75 -17.57
CA VAL A 62 8.97 31.65 -18.64
C VAL A 62 7.80 32.45 -19.19
N ASN A 63 6.62 31.84 -19.25
CA ASN A 63 5.43 32.46 -19.80
C ASN A 63 4.61 33.27 -18.76
N SER A 64 4.94 33.15 -17.47
CA SER A 64 4.29 33.78 -16.32
C SER A 64 2.81 33.44 -16.15
N ASP A 65 2.41 32.23 -16.53
CA ASP A 65 1.03 31.74 -16.38
C ASP A 65 0.74 31.14 -14.99
N GLY A 66 1.77 31.03 -14.15
CA GLY A 66 1.69 30.52 -12.79
C GLY A 66 1.80 29.00 -12.67
N PHE A 67 2.08 28.29 -13.78
CA PHE A 67 2.32 26.86 -13.84
C PHE A 67 3.69 26.59 -14.49
N LEU A 68 4.20 25.36 -14.35
CA LEU A 68 5.29 24.88 -15.20
C LEU A 68 4.68 23.93 -16.22
N ASP A 69 4.69 24.34 -17.48
CA ASP A 69 4.19 23.52 -18.56
C ASP A 69 5.19 22.40 -18.95
N GLU A 70 4.77 21.56 -19.89
CA GLU A 70 5.59 20.46 -20.42
C GLU A 70 6.96 20.92 -20.93
N GLN A 71 7.02 22.07 -21.60
CA GLN A 71 8.28 22.58 -22.16
C GLN A 71 9.20 23.11 -21.05
N GLU A 72 8.63 23.79 -20.05
CA GLU A 72 9.37 24.31 -18.90
C GLU A 72 9.92 23.19 -18.01
N LEU A 73 9.16 22.11 -17.81
CA LEU A 73 9.62 20.90 -17.11
C LEU A 73 10.69 20.14 -17.91
N GLU A 74 10.50 19.97 -19.22
CA GLU A 74 11.48 19.29 -20.07
C GLU A 74 12.82 20.02 -20.12
N ALA A 75 12.83 21.34 -20.00
CA ALA A 75 14.08 22.11 -19.89
C ALA A 75 14.88 21.75 -18.64
N LEU A 76 14.21 21.52 -17.50
CA LEU A 76 14.84 21.06 -16.26
C LEU A 76 15.43 19.65 -16.40
N PHE A 77 14.68 18.74 -17.03
CA PHE A 77 15.14 17.36 -17.25
C PHE A 77 16.30 17.30 -18.24
N THR A 78 16.30 18.17 -19.25
CA THR A 78 17.38 18.24 -20.24
C THR A 78 18.73 18.47 -19.55
N LYS A 79 18.79 19.33 -18.52
CA LYS A 79 20.02 19.55 -17.73
C LYS A 79 20.48 18.35 -16.95
N GLU A 80 19.55 17.55 -16.48
CA GLU A 80 19.86 16.31 -15.78
C GLU A 80 20.39 15.24 -16.74
N LEU A 81 19.80 15.12 -17.94
CA LEU A 81 20.19 14.15 -18.96
C LEU A 81 21.50 14.50 -19.69
N GLU A 82 21.85 15.79 -19.80
CA GLU A 82 23.15 16.26 -20.33
C GLU A 82 24.35 15.72 -19.54
N LYS A 83 24.13 15.21 -18.31
CA LYS A 83 25.18 14.55 -17.51
C LYS A 83 25.48 13.12 -17.98
N VAL A 84 24.51 12.47 -18.62
CA VAL A 84 24.56 11.05 -19.02
C VAL A 84 24.80 10.91 -20.51
N TYR A 85 24.18 11.78 -21.31
CA TYR A 85 24.19 11.70 -22.76
C TYR A 85 24.97 12.87 -23.36
N ASP A 86 25.99 12.59 -24.16
CA ASP A 86 26.73 13.58 -24.95
C ASP A 86 26.35 13.48 -26.44
N PRO A 87 25.70 14.50 -27.04
CA PRO A 87 25.33 14.48 -28.46
C PRO A 87 26.52 14.43 -29.43
N LYS A 88 27.76 14.61 -28.94
CA LYS A 88 28.99 14.46 -29.72
C LYS A 88 29.56 13.05 -29.65
N ASN A 89 29.07 12.20 -28.76
CA ASN A 89 29.45 10.82 -28.63
C ASN A 89 28.55 9.96 -29.53
N GLU A 90 29.12 9.36 -30.58
CA GLU A 90 28.37 8.52 -31.52
C GLU A 90 27.80 7.24 -30.87
N GLU A 91 28.27 6.88 -29.68
CA GLU A 91 27.77 5.74 -28.91
C GLU A 91 26.55 6.07 -28.04
N ASP A 92 26.27 7.35 -27.81
CA ASP A 92 25.14 7.78 -27.01
C ASP A 92 23.91 7.90 -27.92
N ASP A 93 22.84 7.19 -27.55
CA ASP A 93 21.60 7.21 -28.31
C ASP A 93 20.74 8.42 -27.89
N MET A 94 20.76 9.45 -28.73
CA MET A 94 19.93 10.65 -28.53
C MET A 94 18.43 10.36 -28.56
N VAL A 95 18.00 9.26 -29.20
CA VAL A 95 16.60 8.80 -29.15
C VAL A 95 16.29 8.22 -27.77
N GLU A 96 17.21 7.44 -27.19
CA GLU A 96 17.05 6.92 -25.83
C GLU A 96 16.99 8.06 -24.80
N MET A 97 17.83 9.09 -24.96
CA MET A 97 17.78 10.30 -24.13
C MET A 97 16.40 10.97 -24.19
N GLU A 98 15.84 11.11 -25.39
CA GLU A 98 14.52 11.69 -25.59
C GLU A 98 13.43 10.82 -24.92
N GLU A 99 13.48 9.50 -25.12
CA GLU A 99 12.56 8.58 -24.45
C GLU A 99 12.67 8.65 -22.93
N GLU A 100 13.89 8.81 -22.38
CA GLU A 100 14.08 9.00 -20.96
C GLU A 100 13.52 10.34 -20.49
N ARG A 101 13.68 11.41 -21.26
CA ARG A 101 13.05 12.72 -20.98
C ARG A 101 11.52 12.58 -20.89
N LEU A 102 10.91 11.85 -21.82
CA LEU A 102 9.48 11.58 -21.80
C LEU A 102 9.07 10.77 -20.55
N ARG A 103 9.89 9.79 -20.13
CA ARG A 103 9.65 9.04 -18.88
C ARG A 103 9.75 9.93 -17.65
N MET A 104 10.74 10.82 -17.58
CA MET A 104 10.89 11.79 -16.49
C MET A 104 9.67 12.72 -16.40
N ARG A 105 9.19 13.19 -17.55
CA ARG A 105 7.97 14.00 -17.63
C ARG A 105 6.74 13.25 -17.17
N GLU A 106 6.51 12.05 -17.68
CA GLU A 106 5.36 11.22 -17.29
C GLU A 106 5.37 10.97 -15.78
N HIS A 107 6.55 10.65 -15.22
CA HIS A 107 6.74 10.45 -13.79
C HIS A 107 6.35 11.67 -12.97
N VAL A 108 6.90 12.85 -13.28
CA VAL A 108 6.60 14.09 -12.55
C VAL A 108 5.14 14.53 -12.72
N MET A 109 4.57 14.39 -13.92
CA MET A 109 3.16 14.69 -14.16
C MET A 109 2.24 13.77 -13.36
N ASN A 110 2.53 12.46 -13.30
CA ASN A 110 1.72 11.53 -12.50
C ASN A 110 1.82 11.83 -11.00
N GLU A 111 3.02 12.11 -10.48
CA GLU A 111 3.19 12.46 -9.06
C GLU A 111 2.47 13.76 -8.67
N THR A 112 2.39 14.72 -9.58
CA THR A 112 1.68 16.00 -9.36
C THR A 112 0.17 15.88 -9.57
N LEU A 113 -0.30 15.11 -10.56
CA LEU A 113 -1.72 14.85 -10.80
C LEU A 113 -2.37 14.09 -9.63
N ASP A 114 -1.68 13.10 -9.05
CA ASP A 114 -2.14 12.41 -7.84
C ASP A 114 -2.26 13.37 -6.64
N GLN A 115 -1.47 14.44 -6.61
CA GLN A 115 -1.52 15.48 -5.57
C GLN A 115 -2.55 16.58 -5.88
N GLN A 116 -2.93 16.77 -7.14
CA GLN A 116 -3.85 17.82 -7.62
C GLN A 116 -5.26 17.28 -7.93
N GLN A 117 -5.79 16.33 -7.15
CA GLN A 117 -7.22 16.01 -7.22
C GLN A 117 -8.03 17.16 -6.58
N PHE A 118 -8.18 18.27 -7.31
CA PHE A 118 -9.04 19.37 -6.94
C PHE A 118 -10.50 18.95 -7.20
N PHE A 119 -11.22 18.65 -6.13
CA PHE A 119 -12.67 18.46 -6.18
C PHE A 119 -13.35 19.83 -6.28
N THR A 120 -14.32 19.98 -7.19
CA THR A 120 -15.25 21.11 -7.19
C THR A 120 -16.11 21.11 -5.92
N GLU A 121 -16.71 22.25 -5.55
CA GLU A 121 -17.58 22.33 -4.35
C GLU A 121 -18.79 21.38 -4.46
N GLU A 122 -19.32 21.20 -5.66
CA GLU A 122 -20.37 20.23 -5.97
C GLU A 122 -19.90 18.79 -5.76
N GLU A 123 -18.73 18.42 -6.29
CA GLU A 123 -18.16 17.07 -6.11
C GLU A 123 -17.87 16.80 -4.64
N LEU A 124 -17.27 17.74 -3.92
CA LEU A 124 -16.98 17.60 -2.49
C LEU A 124 -18.27 17.37 -1.69
N LYS A 125 -19.33 18.12 -2.00
CA LYS A 125 -20.65 17.94 -1.36
C LYS A 125 -21.27 16.59 -1.69
N GLU A 126 -21.07 16.07 -2.90
CA GLU A 126 -21.51 14.72 -3.26
C GLU A 126 -20.74 13.66 -2.47
N TYR A 127 -19.42 13.80 -2.34
CA TYR A 127 -18.58 12.95 -1.50
C TYR A 127 -19.00 12.97 -0.03
N GLU A 128 -19.25 14.16 0.55
CA GLU A 128 -19.76 14.30 1.92
C GLU A 128 -21.08 13.55 2.12
N ASN A 129 -22.00 13.63 1.15
CA ASN A 129 -23.25 12.89 1.20
C ASN A 129 -23.03 11.37 1.12
N ILE A 130 -22.12 10.90 0.26
CA ILE A 130 -21.78 9.47 0.15
C ILE A 130 -21.19 8.97 1.47
N ILE A 131 -20.26 9.72 2.06
CA ILE A 131 -19.64 9.38 3.35
C ILE A 131 -20.71 9.32 4.44
N ALA A 132 -21.59 10.33 4.53
CA ALA A 132 -22.66 10.35 5.52
C ALA A 132 -23.65 9.18 5.36
N LEU A 133 -23.93 8.75 4.12
CA LEU A 133 -24.75 7.56 3.86
C LEU A 133 -24.03 6.29 4.33
N GLN A 134 -22.76 6.12 3.99
CA GLN A 134 -21.95 4.96 4.40
C GLN A 134 -21.80 4.88 5.92
N GLU A 135 -21.56 6.01 6.59
CA GLU A 135 -21.50 6.07 8.05
C GLU A 135 -22.82 5.63 8.70
N ASN A 136 -23.95 6.07 8.14
CA ASN A 136 -25.27 5.64 8.63
C ASN A 136 -25.51 4.14 8.40
N GLU A 137 -25.08 3.58 7.27
CA GLU A 137 -25.16 2.14 7.02
C GLU A 137 -24.28 1.34 7.97
N LEU A 138 -23.04 1.80 8.20
CA LEU A 138 -22.12 1.19 9.16
C LEU A 138 -22.68 1.23 10.58
N LYS A 139 -23.30 2.35 10.97
CA LYS A 139 -23.96 2.48 12.27
C LYS A 139 -25.12 1.48 12.43
N LYS A 140 -25.97 1.34 11.40
CA LYS A 140 -27.04 0.33 11.41
C LYS A 140 -26.49 -1.09 11.54
N LYS A 141 -25.44 -1.44 10.79
CA LYS A 141 -24.77 -2.74 10.89
C LYS A 141 -24.17 -2.97 12.28
N ALA A 142 -23.58 -1.94 12.88
CA ALA A 142 -23.05 -2.02 14.24
C ALA A 142 -24.16 -2.28 15.27
N ASP A 143 -25.30 -1.59 15.17
CA ASP A 143 -26.46 -1.78 16.04
C ASP A 143 -27.06 -3.20 15.89
N GLU A 144 -27.13 -3.72 14.66
CA GLU A 144 -27.59 -5.09 14.40
C GLU A 144 -26.63 -6.13 14.98
N LEU A 145 -25.32 -5.94 14.78
CA LEU A 145 -24.30 -6.84 15.31
C LEU A 145 -24.30 -6.86 16.84
N GLN A 146 -24.51 -5.69 17.47
CA GLN A 146 -24.65 -5.57 18.92
C GLN A 146 -25.85 -6.37 19.42
N LYS A 147 -27.01 -6.27 18.76
CA LYS A 147 -28.19 -7.08 19.10
C LYS A 147 -27.94 -8.58 18.96
N GLN A 148 -27.27 -9.00 17.88
CA GLN A 148 -26.91 -10.42 17.69
C GLN A 148 -25.97 -10.92 18.80
N LYS A 149 -25.03 -10.09 19.25
CA LYS A 149 -24.14 -10.41 20.36
C LYS A 149 -24.90 -10.58 21.69
N GLU A 150 -25.85 -9.69 21.97
CA GLU A 150 -26.68 -9.79 23.18
C GLU A 150 -27.56 -11.04 23.19
N GLU A 151 -28.12 -11.42 22.04
CA GLU A 151 -28.91 -12.65 21.91
C GLU A 151 -28.04 -13.91 22.09
N LEU A 152 -26.87 -13.96 21.46
CA LEU A 152 -25.91 -15.05 21.64
C LEU A 152 -25.47 -15.18 23.10
N GLN A 153 -25.25 -14.05 23.79
CA GLN A 153 -24.92 -14.06 25.21
C GLN A 153 -26.07 -14.65 26.04
N ARG A 154 -27.32 -14.25 25.78
CA ARG A 154 -28.47 -14.85 26.46
C ARG A 154 -28.59 -16.35 26.25
N GLN A 155 -28.36 -16.82 25.02
CA GLN A 155 -28.38 -18.24 24.71
C GLN A 155 -27.25 -18.99 25.44
N HIS A 156 -26.07 -18.38 25.54
CA HIS A 156 -24.96 -18.93 26.31
C HIS A 156 -25.32 -19.07 27.80
N ASP A 157 -25.84 -18.01 28.41
CA ASP A 157 -26.21 -17.98 29.82
C ASP A 157 -27.32 -19.01 30.13
N GLN A 158 -28.31 -19.17 29.24
CA GLN A 158 -29.36 -20.19 29.37
C GLN A 158 -28.80 -21.60 29.32
N LEU A 159 -27.88 -21.87 28.38
CA LEU A 159 -27.26 -23.19 28.25
C LEU A 159 -26.40 -23.52 29.47
N GLU A 160 -25.68 -22.55 30.01
CA GLU A 160 -24.88 -22.72 31.22
C GLU A 160 -25.76 -23.03 32.44
N ALA A 161 -26.88 -22.30 32.61
CA ALA A 161 -27.85 -22.57 33.66
C ALA A 161 -28.45 -23.97 33.55
N GLN A 162 -28.83 -24.41 32.34
CA GLN A 162 -29.35 -25.76 32.09
C GLN A 162 -28.31 -26.85 32.41
N LYS A 163 -27.04 -26.64 32.05
CA LYS A 163 -25.95 -27.56 32.40
C LYS A 163 -25.75 -27.67 33.90
N LEU A 164 -25.84 -26.54 34.62
CA LEU A 164 -25.70 -26.52 36.08
C LEU A 164 -26.84 -27.29 36.77
N GLU A 165 -28.08 -27.07 36.32
CA GLU A 165 -29.25 -27.78 36.84
C GLU A 165 -29.13 -29.30 36.59
N TYR A 166 -28.75 -29.70 35.38
CA TYR A 166 -28.52 -31.11 35.05
C TYR A 166 -27.45 -31.75 35.93
N HIS A 167 -26.32 -31.05 36.14
CA HIS A 167 -25.25 -31.52 37.02
C HIS A 167 -25.73 -31.69 38.47
N GLN A 168 -26.51 -30.72 38.97
CA GLN A 168 -27.06 -30.76 40.32
C GLN A 168 -28.05 -31.93 40.51
N VAL A 169 -28.90 -32.20 39.52
CA VAL A 169 -29.82 -33.34 39.52
C VAL A 169 -29.05 -34.66 39.53
N ILE A 170 -28.01 -34.81 38.71
CA ILE A 170 -27.16 -36.02 38.71
C ILE A 170 -26.55 -36.24 40.10
N GLN A 171 -25.96 -35.20 40.70
CA GLN A 171 -25.30 -35.30 42.00
C GLN A 171 -26.29 -35.73 43.10
N GLN A 172 -27.51 -35.20 43.08
CA GLN A 172 -28.57 -35.63 44.00
C GLN A 172 -28.98 -37.09 43.76
N MET A 173 -29.08 -37.53 42.51
CA MET A 173 -29.39 -38.94 42.19
C MET A 173 -28.29 -39.89 42.68
N GLU A 174 -27.01 -39.54 42.54
CA GLU A 174 -25.88 -40.33 43.05
C GLU A 174 -25.92 -40.45 44.58
N GLN A 175 -26.15 -39.35 45.30
CA GLN A 175 -26.30 -39.36 46.75
C GLN A 175 -27.48 -40.24 47.21
N LYS A 176 -28.61 -40.20 46.49
CA LYS A 176 -29.76 -41.07 46.75
C LYS A 176 -29.43 -42.55 46.54
N LYS A 177 -28.68 -42.89 45.49
CA LYS A 177 -28.24 -44.28 45.23
C LYS A 177 -27.33 -44.80 46.34
N LEU A 178 -26.43 -43.97 46.87
CA LEU A 178 -25.54 -44.32 47.99
C LEU A 178 -26.31 -44.55 49.31
N GLN A 179 -27.35 -43.76 49.58
CA GLN A 179 -28.21 -43.94 50.77
C GLN A 179 -29.13 -45.17 50.69
N GLN A 180 -29.46 -45.65 49.48
CA GLN A 180 -30.26 -46.87 49.28
C GLN A 180 -29.42 -48.15 49.20
N GLY A 181 -28.09 -48.09 49.40
CA GLY A 181 -27.23 -49.27 49.51
C GLY A 181 -27.10 -50.10 48.23
N ILE A 182 -27.28 -49.51 47.04
CA ILE A 182 -27.05 -50.20 45.76
C ILE A 182 -25.61 -49.90 45.31
N PRO A 183 -24.73 -50.92 45.15
CA PRO A 183 -23.31 -50.68 44.86
C PRO A 183 -23.11 -50.07 43.47
N PRO A 184 -22.05 -49.27 43.25
CA PRO A 184 -21.80 -48.64 41.98
C PRO A 184 -21.52 -49.70 40.90
N SER A 185 -22.26 -49.66 39.80
CA SER A 185 -21.93 -50.45 38.62
C SER A 185 -20.64 -49.91 38.03
N GLY A 186 -19.57 -50.71 38.11
CA GLY A 186 -18.35 -50.49 37.31
C GLY A 186 -18.67 -50.53 35.81
N PRO A 187 -17.71 -50.18 34.93
CA PRO A 187 -17.96 -49.81 33.52
C PRO A 187 -18.55 -50.92 32.63
N ALA A 188 -18.82 -52.11 33.16
CA ALA A 188 -19.20 -53.30 32.40
C ALA A 188 -20.41 -54.07 32.96
N GLY A 189 -21.23 -53.48 33.85
CA GLY A 189 -22.63 -53.89 34.03
C GLY A 189 -22.95 -55.38 34.27
N GLU A 190 -22.22 -56.09 35.14
CA GLU A 190 -22.65 -57.43 35.60
C GLU A 190 -22.70 -57.52 37.13
N LEU A 191 -23.87 -57.87 37.67
CA LEU A 191 -24.11 -58.16 39.08
C LEU A 191 -24.22 -59.68 39.29
N LYS A 192 -23.28 -60.24 40.05
CA LYS A 192 -23.36 -61.62 40.57
C LYS A 192 -24.21 -61.62 41.84
N PHE A 193 -25.29 -62.40 41.86
CA PHE A 193 -26.04 -62.72 43.06
C PHE A 193 -25.68 -64.13 43.52
N GLU A 194 -25.22 -64.28 44.76
CA GLU A 194 -25.33 -65.54 45.49
C GLU A 194 -26.55 -65.47 46.42
N PRO A 195 -27.42 -66.50 46.43
CA PRO A 195 -28.55 -66.55 47.33
C PRO A 195 -28.14 -67.24 48.64
N HIS A 196 -28.76 -66.88 49.76
CA HIS A 196 -29.01 -67.87 50.81
C HIS A 196 -30.32 -67.56 51.55
N ILE A 197 -30.96 -68.68 51.93
CA ILE A 197 -32.31 -68.87 52.46
C ILE A 197 -32.44 -68.33 53.88
#